data_AF-A0A7W6H9R1-F1
#
_entry.id   AF-A0A7W6H9R1-F1
#
_cell.length_a   1.000
_cell.length_b   1.000
_cell.length_c   1.000
_cell.angle_alpha   90.00
_cell.angle_beta   90.00
_cell.angle_gamma   90.00
#
_symmetry.space_group_name_H-M   'P 1'
#
loop_
_entity.id
_entity.type
_entity.pdbx_description
1 polymer ?
#
loop_
_entity_poly.entity_id
_entity_poly.type
_entity_poly.pdbx_seq_one_letter_code
_entity_poly.pdbx_strand_id
1 'polypeptide(L)'
;MTALWFDKAPASLEPWQAATLPVAGLTAGSALVESAAVRAGDTVVLILSTGGVAPFGPQIAKANGAEVIVCGQPDNGAWVRALGADHSVDAGADDWMEAVYRITGDRGADIVLEVIGGAHLGQSVDLAAGGGHVCQIGALDGFEFSSPKCP
;
A
#
# COMPACT_ATOMS: atom_id res chain seq x y z
N MET A 1 -16.75 31.93 2.17
CA MET A 1 -15.62 30.98 2.13
C MET A 1 -16.22 29.59 2.27
N THR A 2 -16.26 28.83 1.19
CA THR A 2 -16.66 27.42 1.23
C THR A 2 -15.58 26.67 1.99
N ALA A 3 -15.92 26.02 3.10
CA ALA A 3 -14.96 25.24 3.89
C ALA A 3 -14.54 24.01 3.09
N LEU A 4 -13.33 24.02 2.51
CA LEU A 4 -12.78 22.92 1.69
C LEU A 4 -12.36 21.69 2.52
N TRP A 5 -12.46 21.76 3.85
CA TRP A 5 -11.98 20.73 4.79
C TRP A 5 -13.10 19.86 5.36
N PHE A 6 -14.32 19.97 4.83
CA PHE A 6 -15.44 19.09 5.16
C PHE A 6 -16.10 18.57 3.89
N ASP A 7 -16.48 17.30 3.91
CA ASP A 7 -17.26 16.67 2.85
C ASP A 7 -18.48 15.95 3.46
N LYS A 8 -19.48 15.68 2.63
CA LYS A 8 -20.66 14.93 3.03
C LYS A 8 -20.27 13.47 3.23
N ALA A 9 -20.57 12.93 4.42
CA ALA A 9 -20.39 11.51 4.70
C ALA A 9 -21.18 10.64 3.70
N PRO A 10 -20.60 9.51 3.22
CA PRO A 10 -21.31 8.57 2.37
C PRO A 10 -22.57 8.04 3.07
N ALA A 11 -23.71 8.08 2.37
CA ALA A 11 -24.99 7.64 2.94
C ALA A 11 -25.06 6.13 3.23
N SER A 12 -24.12 5.36 2.69
CA SER A 12 -23.99 3.91 2.92
C SER A 12 -23.21 3.55 4.19
N LEU A 13 -22.69 4.54 4.91
CA LEU A 13 -21.86 4.32 6.10
C LEU A 13 -22.49 4.96 7.33
N GLU A 14 -22.35 4.27 8.46
CA GLU A 14 -22.65 4.84 9.77
C GLU A 14 -21.65 5.95 10.11
N PRO A 15 -22.03 6.93 10.97
CA PRO A 15 -21.16 8.05 11.31
C PRO A 15 -19.76 7.65 11.80
N TRP A 16 -19.66 6.57 12.59
CA TRP A 16 -18.39 6.07 13.11
C TRP A 16 -17.52 5.40 12.04
N GLN A 17 -18.12 4.80 11.00
CA GLN A 17 -17.39 4.26 9.85
C GLN A 17 -16.87 5.41 8.98
N ALA A 18 -17.73 6.38 8.67
CA ALA A 18 -17.36 7.56 7.89
C ALA A 18 -16.23 8.37 8.56
N ALA A 19 -16.20 8.43 9.90
CA ALA A 19 -15.15 9.11 10.67
C ALA A 19 -13.74 8.52 10.46
N THR A 20 -13.61 7.30 9.93
CA THR A 20 -12.31 6.68 9.64
C THR A 20 -11.68 7.18 8.33
N LEU A 21 -12.48 7.73 7.42
CA LEU A 21 -12.05 8.12 6.08
C LEU A 21 -11.12 9.34 6.01
N PRO A 22 -11.36 10.45 6.76
CA PRO A 22 -10.68 11.72 6.49
C PRO A 22 -9.16 11.71 6.63
N VAL A 23 -8.62 10.84 7.50
CA VAL A 23 -7.18 10.67 7.64
C VAL A 23 -6.76 9.39 6.95
N ALA A 24 -7.28 8.24 7.36
CA ALA A 24 -6.77 6.97 6.88
C ALA A 24 -7.10 6.71 5.40
N GLY A 25 -8.37 6.87 5.03
CA GLY A 25 -8.80 6.72 3.64
C GLY A 25 -8.16 7.77 2.72
N LEU A 26 -8.10 9.03 3.17
CA LEU A 26 -7.52 10.12 2.39
C LEU A 26 -6.01 9.93 2.16
N THR A 27 -5.24 9.49 3.18
CA THR A 27 -3.81 9.23 3.02
C THR A 27 -3.56 8.13 1.98
N ALA A 28 -4.29 7.01 2.06
CA ALA A 28 -4.14 5.94 1.08
C ALA A 28 -4.60 6.38 -0.32
N GLY A 29 -5.69 7.15 -0.41
CA GLY A 29 -6.21 7.68 -1.67
C GLY A 29 -5.26 8.67 -2.35
N SER A 30 -4.74 9.63 -1.59
CA SER A 30 -3.77 10.61 -2.12
C SER A 30 -2.47 9.95 -2.55
N ALA A 31 -1.99 8.94 -1.81
CA ALA A 31 -0.82 8.16 -2.20
C ALA A 31 -1.04 7.40 -3.52
N LEU A 32 -2.08 6.57 -3.59
CA LEU A 32 -2.29 5.67 -4.72
C LEU A 32 -2.88 6.38 -5.95
N VAL A 33 -3.89 7.22 -5.75
CA VAL A 33 -4.67 7.82 -6.86
C VAL A 33 -4.08 9.14 -7.30
N GLU A 34 -3.73 10.03 -6.37
CA GLU A 34 -3.26 11.38 -6.75
C GLU A 34 -1.76 11.39 -7.07
N SER A 35 -0.96 10.70 -6.25
CA SER A 35 0.51 10.75 -6.34
C SER A 35 1.08 9.71 -7.30
N ALA A 36 0.72 8.42 -7.11
CA ALA A 36 1.20 7.34 -7.98
C ALA A 36 0.33 7.12 -9.22
N ALA A 37 -0.88 7.71 -9.25
CA ALA A 37 -1.83 7.62 -10.35
C ALA A 37 -2.12 6.18 -10.80
N VAL A 38 -2.43 5.30 -9.84
CA VAL A 38 -2.72 3.87 -10.06
C VAL A 38 -3.72 3.64 -11.20
N ARG A 39 -3.42 2.65 -12.05
CA ARG A 39 -4.21 2.28 -13.22
C ARG A 39 -4.51 0.78 -13.23
N ALA A 40 -5.48 0.44 -14.07
CA ALA A 40 -5.79 -0.96 -14.34
C ALA A 40 -4.56 -1.66 -14.96
N GLY A 41 -4.21 -2.81 -14.42
CA GLY A 41 -3.04 -3.58 -14.83
C GLY A 41 -1.74 -3.24 -14.08
N ASP A 42 -1.73 -2.19 -13.25
CA ASP A 42 -0.59 -1.94 -12.36
C ASP A 42 -0.48 -3.05 -11.31
N THR A 43 0.74 -3.41 -10.95
CA THR A 43 1.02 -4.22 -9.75
C THR A 43 1.28 -3.29 -8.57
N VAL A 44 0.42 -3.36 -7.56
CA VAL A 44 0.57 -2.64 -6.29
C VAL A 44 1.03 -3.61 -5.21
N VAL A 45 2.20 -3.35 -4.63
CA VAL A 45 2.69 -4.05 -3.44
C VAL A 45 2.43 -3.19 -2.22
N LEU A 46 1.88 -3.78 -1.16
CA LEU A 46 1.63 -3.11 0.10
C LEU A 46 2.43 -3.78 1.19
N ILE A 47 3.26 -3.00 1.87
CA ILE A 47 3.92 -3.43 3.10
C ILE A 47 2.94 -3.17 4.24
N LEU A 48 2.24 -4.23 4.64
CA LEU A 48 1.12 -4.15 5.56
C LEU A 48 1.60 -3.90 6.99
N SER A 49 1.12 -2.81 7.55
CA SER A 49 0.92 -2.70 9.00
C SER A 49 -0.56 -2.92 9.33
N THR A 50 -0.90 -3.20 10.59
CA THR A 50 -2.29 -3.24 11.05
C THR A 50 -2.81 -1.86 11.49
N GLY A 51 -2.11 -0.79 11.11
CA GLY A 51 -2.52 0.59 11.39
C GLY A 51 -3.72 1.03 10.55
N GLY A 52 -4.40 2.11 10.95
CA GLY A 52 -5.68 2.51 10.35
C GLY A 52 -5.67 2.79 8.84
N VAL A 53 -4.53 3.18 8.26
CA VAL A 53 -4.37 3.48 6.82
C VAL A 53 -4.31 2.23 5.97
N ALA A 54 -3.59 1.20 6.45
CA ALA A 54 -3.22 0.05 5.64
C ALA A 54 -4.42 -0.74 5.06
N PRO A 55 -5.56 -0.92 5.77
CA PRO A 55 -6.73 -1.59 5.22
C PRO A 55 -7.33 -0.91 3.98
N PHE A 56 -7.11 0.39 3.79
CA PHE A 56 -7.65 1.13 2.65
C PHE A 56 -6.84 0.88 1.36
N GLY A 57 -5.56 0.56 1.48
CA GLY A 57 -4.68 0.36 0.35
C GLY A 57 -5.19 -0.71 -0.63
N PRO A 58 -5.46 -1.96 -0.19
CA PRO A 58 -5.96 -3.01 -1.07
C PRO A 58 -7.28 -2.63 -1.73
N GLN A 59 -8.20 -2.04 -0.96
CA GLN A 59 -9.52 -1.64 -1.45
C GLN A 59 -9.43 -0.58 -2.56
N ILE A 60 -8.60 0.45 -2.37
CA ILE A 60 -8.42 1.53 -3.33
C ILE A 60 -7.68 1.03 -4.57
N ALA A 61 -6.62 0.25 -4.41
CA ALA A 61 -5.88 -0.32 -5.53
C ALA A 61 -6.77 -1.22 -6.39
N LYS A 62 -7.56 -2.12 -5.76
CA LYS A 62 -8.52 -2.97 -6.47
C LYS A 62 -9.64 -2.17 -7.15
N ALA A 63 -10.14 -1.13 -6.52
CA ALA A 63 -11.16 -0.27 -7.12
C ALA A 63 -10.65 0.40 -8.42
N ASN A 64 -9.34 0.56 -8.57
CA ASN A 64 -8.69 1.09 -9.78
C ASN A 64 -8.22 -0.01 -10.77
N GLY A 65 -8.52 -1.28 -10.50
CA GLY A 65 -8.21 -2.40 -11.39
C GLY A 65 -6.76 -2.91 -11.32
N ALA A 66 -6.02 -2.58 -10.26
CA ALA A 66 -4.68 -3.10 -10.05
C ALA A 66 -4.69 -4.56 -9.57
N GLU A 67 -3.55 -5.24 -9.75
CA GLU A 67 -3.21 -6.47 -9.03
C GLU A 67 -2.55 -6.11 -7.71
N VAL A 68 -3.00 -6.73 -6.61
CA VAL A 68 -2.65 -6.34 -5.25
C VAL A 68 -1.93 -7.47 -4.53
N ILE A 69 -0.69 -7.19 -4.13
CA ILE A 69 0.13 -8.07 -3.29
C ILE A 69 0.28 -7.42 -1.92
N VAL A 70 -0.13 -8.13 -0.87
CA VAL A 70 0.04 -7.66 0.51
C VAL A 70 1.14 -8.49 1.19
N CYS A 71 2.18 -7.81 1.66
CA CYS A 71 3.26 -8.39 2.46
C CYS A 71 2.99 -8.09 3.94
N GLY A 72 2.71 -9.11 4.75
CA GLY A 72 2.36 -8.94 6.16
C GLY A 72 2.47 -10.24 6.96
N GLN A 73 1.90 -10.27 8.15
CA GLN A 73 1.88 -11.48 8.98
C GLN A 73 0.96 -12.57 8.39
N PRO A 74 1.31 -13.86 8.47
CA PRO A 74 0.52 -14.96 7.91
C PRO A 74 -0.95 -14.99 8.37
N ASP A 75 -1.18 -14.67 9.65
CA ASP A 75 -2.50 -14.68 10.27
C ASP A 75 -3.46 -13.63 9.65
N ASN A 76 -2.91 -12.60 9.00
CA ASN A 76 -3.70 -11.57 8.34
C ASN A 76 -4.18 -11.99 6.94
N GLY A 77 -3.72 -13.13 6.41
CA GLY A 77 -3.93 -13.53 5.02
C GLY A 77 -5.42 -13.60 4.61
N ALA A 78 -6.29 -14.13 5.47
CA ALA A 78 -7.73 -14.19 5.20
C ALA A 78 -8.36 -12.79 5.19
N TRP A 79 -7.93 -11.94 6.13
CA TRP A 79 -8.44 -10.58 6.26
C TRP A 79 -8.04 -9.70 5.07
N VAL A 80 -6.78 -9.73 4.64
CA VAL A 80 -6.35 -8.89 3.51
C VAL A 80 -6.93 -9.32 2.17
N ARG A 81 -7.19 -10.63 1.98
CA ARG A 81 -7.92 -11.13 0.80
C ARG A 81 -9.37 -10.62 0.80
N ALA A 82 -10.03 -10.58 1.96
CA ALA A 82 -11.36 -10.00 2.07
C ALA A 82 -11.38 -8.49 1.75
N LEU A 83 -10.25 -7.80 1.95
CA LEU A 83 -10.06 -6.39 1.56
C LEU A 83 -9.65 -6.19 0.09
N GLY A 84 -9.43 -7.29 -0.65
CA GLY A 84 -9.13 -7.26 -2.08
C GLY A 84 -7.71 -7.67 -2.47
N ALA A 85 -6.86 -8.11 -1.55
CA ALA A 85 -5.55 -8.63 -1.94
C ALA A 85 -5.69 -9.89 -2.81
N ASP A 86 -5.03 -9.91 -3.98
CA ASP A 86 -4.93 -11.08 -4.83
C ASP A 86 -3.93 -12.09 -4.24
N HIS A 87 -2.84 -11.56 -3.67
CA HIS A 87 -1.77 -12.33 -3.04
C HIS A 87 -1.48 -11.84 -1.63
N SER A 88 -1.13 -12.79 -0.75
CA SER A 88 -0.64 -12.52 0.61
C SER A 88 0.70 -13.19 0.77
N VAL A 89 1.73 -12.42 1.11
CA VAL A 89 3.11 -12.86 1.31
C VAL A 89 3.46 -12.66 2.78
N ASP A 90 4.11 -13.67 3.38
CA ASP A 90 4.64 -13.58 4.74
C ASP A 90 5.87 -12.68 4.76
N ALA A 91 5.75 -11.47 5.32
CA ALA A 91 6.85 -10.51 5.42
C ALA A 91 7.95 -10.94 6.43
N GLY A 92 7.69 -11.94 7.27
CA GLY A 92 8.68 -12.51 8.20
C GLY A 92 9.52 -13.64 7.61
N ALA A 93 9.18 -14.13 6.41
CA ALA A 93 9.94 -15.17 5.73
C ALA A 93 11.22 -14.58 5.11
N ASP A 94 12.34 -15.31 5.19
CA ASP A 94 13.63 -14.86 4.65
C ASP A 94 13.59 -14.56 3.14
N ASP A 95 12.68 -15.20 2.39
CA ASP A 95 12.55 -15.09 0.93
C ASP A 95 11.32 -14.27 0.48
N TRP A 96 10.74 -13.44 1.35
CA TRP A 96 9.49 -12.73 1.03
C TRP A 96 9.59 -11.85 -0.22
N MET A 97 10.72 -11.17 -0.44
CA MET A 97 10.95 -10.35 -1.65
C MET A 97 10.99 -11.22 -2.91
N GLU A 98 11.64 -12.39 -2.84
CA GLU A 98 11.66 -13.36 -3.93
C GLU A 98 10.25 -13.87 -4.25
N ALA A 99 9.39 -14.02 -3.24
CA ALA A 99 7.98 -14.35 -3.47
C ALA A 99 7.25 -13.26 -4.28
N VAL A 100 7.51 -11.98 -3.99
CA VAL A 100 6.97 -10.86 -4.76
C VAL A 100 7.52 -10.84 -6.19
N TYR A 101 8.82 -11.07 -6.38
CA TYR A 101 9.40 -11.17 -7.72
C TYR A 101 8.82 -12.33 -8.54
N ARG A 102 8.62 -13.50 -7.93
CA ARG A 102 7.94 -14.63 -8.58
C ARG A 102 6.53 -14.28 -9.05
N ILE A 103 5.77 -13.55 -8.24
CA ILE A 103 4.42 -13.10 -8.61
C ILE A 103 4.47 -12.07 -9.76
N THR A 104 5.44 -11.15 -9.70
CA THR A 104 5.57 -10.05 -10.68
C THR A 104 6.37 -10.41 -11.93
N GLY A 105 6.83 -11.66 -12.07
CA GLY A 105 7.66 -12.11 -13.18
C GLY A 105 9.01 -11.40 -13.24
N ASP A 106 9.66 -11.23 -12.09
CA ASP A 106 10.95 -10.56 -11.89
C ASP A 106 10.99 -9.07 -12.27
N ARG A 107 9.83 -8.49 -12.61
CA ARG A 107 9.72 -7.07 -13.00
C ARG A 107 9.73 -6.14 -11.79
N GLY A 108 9.17 -6.57 -10.66
CA GLY A 108 8.86 -5.72 -9.51
C GLY A 108 7.50 -5.03 -9.61
N ALA A 109 7.21 -4.17 -8.64
CA ALA A 109 5.93 -3.48 -8.48
C ALA A 109 5.90 -2.13 -9.20
N ASP A 110 4.78 -1.79 -9.83
CA ASP A 110 4.58 -0.43 -10.37
C ASP A 110 4.42 0.59 -9.24
N ILE A 111 3.80 0.18 -8.14
CA ILE A 111 3.56 1.02 -6.98
C ILE A 111 3.82 0.22 -5.71
N VAL A 112 4.61 0.77 -4.79
CA VAL A 112 4.78 0.24 -3.44
C VAL A 112 4.19 1.22 -2.43
N LEU A 113 3.22 0.78 -1.63
CA LEU A 113 2.70 1.56 -0.50
C LEU A 113 3.44 1.16 0.77
N GLU A 114 4.31 2.06 1.26
CA GLU A 114 5.26 1.82 2.35
C GLU A 114 4.84 2.54 3.63
N VAL A 115 4.78 1.81 4.74
CA VAL A 115 4.26 2.31 6.03
C VAL A 115 5.30 2.24 7.16
N ILE A 116 6.23 1.29 7.08
CA ILE A 116 7.20 0.99 8.13
C ILE A 116 8.38 1.94 8.06
N GLY A 117 8.94 2.20 6.88
CA GLY A 117 10.13 3.04 6.74
C GLY A 117 11.42 2.34 7.19
N GLY A 118 12.45 3.11 7.54
CA GLY A 118 13.75 2.57 7.90
C GLY A 118 14.34 1.67 6.80
N ALA A 119 14.86 0.50 7.18
CA ALA A 119 15.39 -0.48 6.23
C ALA A 119 14.34 -1.01 5.24
N HIS A 120 13.05 -1.04 5.62
CA HIS A 120 11.96 -1.51 4.75
C HIS A 120 11.76 -0.58 3.56
N LEU A 121 12.02 0.73 3.72
CA LEU A 121 11.97 1.65 2.59
C LEU A 121 13.01 1.29 1.53
N GLY A 122 14.20 0.85 1.93
CA GLY A 122 15.22 0.34 1.00
C GLY A 122 14.73 -0.86 0.21
N GLN A 123 14.09 -1.82 0.89
CA GLN A 123 13.48 -2.99 0.26
C GLN A 123 12.32 -2.62 -0.67
N SER A 124 11.52 -1.62 -0.31
CA SER A 124 10.43 -1.10 -1.13
C SER A 124 10.94 -0.41 -2.40
N VAL A 125 12.07 0.32 -2.31
CA VAL A 125 12.77 0.85 -3.50
C VAL A 125 13.32 -0.30 -4.35
N ASP A 126 13.88 -1.34 -3.72
CA ASP A 126 14.36 -2.51 -4.45
C ASP A 126 13.23 -3.27 -5.13
N LEU A 127 12.05 -3.37 -4.53
CA LEU A 127 10.89 -4.02 -5.16
C LEU A 127 10.25 -3.21 -6.28
N ALA A 128 10.45 -1.90 -6.31
CA ALA A 128 9.88 -1.05 -7.35
C ALA A 128 10.47 -1.42 -8.73
N ALA A 129 9.57 -1.57 -9.71
CA ALA A 129 9.91 -1.73 -11.11
C ALA A 129 10.56 -0.44 -11.66
N GLY A 130 11.21 -0.55 -12.81
CA GLY A 130 11.75 0.63 -13.50
C GLY A 130 10.65 1.65 -13.80
N GLY A 131 10.78 2.86 -13.26
CA GLY A 131 9.76 3.92 -13.38
C GLY A 131 8.55 3.77 -12.44
N GLY A 132 8.60 2.82 -11.51
CA GLY A 132 7.60 2.66 -10.46
C GLY A 132 7.67 3.74 -9.38
N HIS A 133 6.66 3.75 -8.50
CA HIS A 133 6.53 4.71 -7.41
C HIS A 133 6.59 4.03 -6.06
N VAL A 134 7.35 4.59 -5.11
CA VAL A 134 7.27 4.21 -3.70
C VAL A 134 6.56 5.32 -2.95
N CYS A 135 5.34 5.04 -2.50
CA CYS A 135 4.54 5.95 -1.69
C CYS A 135 4.78 5.69 -0.21
N GLN A 136 5.73 6.40 0.37
CA GLN A 136 5.96 6.36 1.80
C GLN A 136 4.90 7.19 2.53
N ILE A 137 4.05 6.53 3.31
CA ILE A 137 2.97 7.13 4.11
C ILE A 137 3.22 7.03 5.61
N GLY A 138 4.29 6.36 6.02
CA GLY A 138 4.72 6.21 7.41
C GLY A 138 6.23 6.00 7.55
N ALA A 139 6.70 6.05 8.79
CA ALA A 139 8.10 5.89 9.17
C ALA A 139 8.20 5.36 10.61
N LEU A 140 7.50 4.25 10.87
CA LEU A 140 7.47 3.59 12.19
C LEU A 140 8.87 3.17 12.67
N ASP A 141 9.74 2.81 11.74
CA ASP A 141 11.13 2.41 11.98
C ASP A 141 12.14 3.51 11.60
N GLY A 142 11.65 4.76 11.51
CA GLY A 142 12.47 5.93 11.19
C GLY A 142 12.61 6.23 9.70
N PHE A 143 13.47 7.22 9.40
CA PHE A 143 13.63 7.79 8.05
C PHE A 143 14.99 7.48 7.41
N GLU A 144 15.92 6.86 8.15
CA GLU A 144 17.21 6.46 7.60
C GLU A 144 17.06 5.14 6.83
N PHE A 145 17.43 5.15 5.55
CA PHE A 145 17.38 3.97 4.69
C PHE A 145 18.55 3.97 3.71
N SER A 146 18.80 2.81 3.10
CA SER A 146 19.77 2.63 2.02
C SER A 146 19.18 1.68 0.99
N SER A 147 19.42 1.93 -0.30
CA SER A 147 19.05 1.02 -1.38
C SER A 147 20.13 1.06 -2.47
N PRO A 148 20.55 -0.11 -3.01
CA PRO A 148 21.47 -0.17 -4.14
C PRO A 148 20.89 0.41 -5.44
N LYS A 149 19.56 0.59 -5.53
CA LYS A 149 18.90 1.22 -6.69
C LYS A 149 18.87 2.75 -6.61
N CYS A 150 19.16 3.35 -5.46
CA CYS A 150 19.24 4.80 -5.30
C CYS A 150 20.72 5.23 -5.39
N PRO A 151 21.09 6.24 -6.21
CA PRO A 151 22.46 6.73 -6.30
C PRO A 151 22.96 7.42 -5.03
#